data_AF-A0A6V7U0W9-F1
#
_entry.id   AF-A0A6V7U0W9-F1
#
_cell.length_a   1.000
_cell.length_b   1.000
_cell.length_c   1.000
_cell.angle_alpha   90.00
_cell.angle_beta   90.00
_cell.angle_gamma   90.00
#
_symmetry.space_group_name_H-M   'P 1'
#
loop_
_entity.id
_entity.type
_entity.pdbx_description
1 polymer ?
#
loop_
_entity_poly.entity_id
_entity_poly.type
_entity_poly.pdbx_seq_one_letter_code
_entity_poly.pdbx_strand_id
1 'polypeptide(L)'
;MEKRPATKICRVCGDKAYSYNFNVITCESCKAFFRRNANKEKEIRCPFNEQCDINTVSRRFCQRCRLQKCFRVGMKKEWIMSDEARLEKKQRIQENRERRAAAAAAVASVNAALGLGGQMGGSATILKHSTEMDQQELALTQQQTRKSIKQEQPLL
;
A
#
# COMPACT_ATOMS: atom_id res chain seq x y z
N MET A 1 -10.21 -13.42 -13.66
CA MET A 1 -10.63 -12.17 -13.00
C MET A 1 -10.85 -11.12 -14.07
N GLU A 2 -12.10 -10.80 -14.40
CA GLU A 2 -12.45 -9.71 -15.30
C GLU A 2 -11.93 -8.40 -14.69
N LYS A 3 -10.98 -7.72 -15.35
CA LYS A 3 -10.53 -6.40 -14.88
C LYS A 3 -11.68 -5.43 -15.06
N ARG A 4 -12.15 -4.83 -13.97
CA ARG A 4 -13.19 -3.79 -14.00
C ARG A 4 -12.81 -2.75 -15.08
N PRO A 5 -13.72 -2.39 -16.00
CA PRO A 5 -13.38 -1.52 -17.12
C PRO A 5 -12.85 -0.18 -16.63
N ALA A 6 -11.80 0.32 -17.29
CA ALA A 6 -11.24 1.63 -17.00
C ALA A 6 -12.19 2.72 -17.51
N THR A 7 -12.98 3.30 -16.61
CA THR A 7 -13.93 4.38 -16.95
C THR A 7 -13.39 5.78 -16.67
N LYS A 8 -12.17 5.90 -16.12
CA LYS A 8 -11.63 7.18 -15.66
C LYS A 8 -10.28 7.49 -16.31
N ILE A 9 -9.94 8.77 -16.34
CA ILE A 9 -8.71 9.31 -16.93
C ILE A 9 -7.79 9.86 -15.85
N CYS A 10 -6.52 9.48 -15.91
CA CYS A 10 -5.47 9.92 -14.98
C CYS A 10 -5.25 11.43 -15.08
N ARG A 11 -5.48 12.15 -13.98
CA ARG A 11 -5.32 13.62 -13.92
C ARG A 11 -3.88 14.10 -14.13
N VAL A 12 -2.88 13.21 -14.01
CA VAL A 12 -1.46 13.55 -14.21
C VAL A 12 -1.05 13.42 -15.67
N CYS A 13 -1.37 12.32 -16.34
CA CYS A 13 -0.79 12.00 -17.66
C CYS A 13 -1.80 11.54 -18.72
N GLY A 14 -3.11 11.57 -18.43
CA GLY A 14 -4.16 11.20 -19.39
C GLY A 14 -4.33 9.69 -19.64
N ASP A 15 -3.58 8.83 -18.97
CA ASP A 15 -3.69 7.36 -19.10
C ASP A 15 -4.97 6.82 -18.45
N LYS A 16 -5.35 5.58 -18.77
CA LYS A 16 -6.48 4.87 -18.17
C LYS A 16 -6.29 4.71 -16.65
N ALA A 17 -7.32 5.02 -15.89
CA ALA A 17 -7.35 4.93 -14.43
C ALA A 17 -8.58 4.14 -13.96
N TYR A 18 -8.40 3.41 -12.86
CA TYR A 18 -9.43 2.52 -12.30
C TYR A 18 -9.99 3.03 -10.98
N SER A 19 -9.17 3.73 -10.18
CA SER A 19 -9.49 4.16 -8.82
C SER A 19 -8.82 5.49 -8.44
N TYR A 20 -9.17 5.99 -7.25
CA TYR A 20 -8.43 7.06 -6.58
C TYR A 20 -7.15 6.50 -5.97
N ASN A 21 -6.05 7.24 -6.10
CA ASN A 21 -4.80 6.98 -5.40
C ASN A 21 -4.29 8.28 -4.80
N PHE A 22 -4.04 8.29 -3.49
CA PHE A 22 -3.59 9.48 -2.77
C PHE A 22 -4.52 10.68 -3.01
N ASN A 23 -5.83 10.47 -2.88
CA ASN A 23 -6.91 11.45 -3.08
C ASN A 23 -7.20 11.90 -4.53
N VAL A 24 -6.53 11.31 -5.55
CA VAL A 24 -6.73 11.73 -6.96
C VAL A 24 -6.92 10.54 -7.89
N ILE A 25 -7.78 10.67 -8.91
CA ILE A 25 -7.86 9.71 -10.01
C ILE A 25 -6.56 9.68 -10.81
N THR A 26 -5.83 8.57 -10.71
CA THR A 26 -4.54 8.38 -11.38
C THR A 26 -4.36 6.94 -11.86
N CYS A 27 -3.52 6.75 -12.88
CA CYS A 27 -3.12 5.42 -13.34
C CYS A 27 -2.08 4.78 -12.40
N GLU A 28 -1.90 3.46 -12.51
CA GLU A 28 -0.96 2.71 -11.66
C GLU A 28 0.48 3.22 -11.76
N SER A 29 0.90 3.69 -12.94
CA SER A 29 2.26 4.21 -13.10
C SER A 29 2.45 5.53 -12.32
N CYS A 30 1.46 6.42 -12.30
CA CYS A 30 1.53 7.69 -11.57
C CYS A 30 1.39 7.47 -10.06
N LYS A 31 0.55 6.52 -9.64
CA LYS A 31 0.49 6.04 -8.25
C LYS A 31 1.86 5.54 -7.76
N ALA A 32 2.47 4.61 -8.49
CA ALA A 32 3.77 4.05 -8.13
C ALA A 32 4.90 5.07 -8.20
N PHE A 33 4.84 6.00 -9.15
CA PHE A 33 5.77 7.11 -9.25
C PHE A 33 5.67 8.05 -8.03
N PHE A 34 4.46 8.48 -7.67
CA PHE A 34 4.23 9.38 -6.54
C PHE A 34 4.70 8.76 -5.23
N ARG A 35 4.29 7.52 -4.93
CA ARG A 35 4.72 6.79 -3.73
C ARG A 35 6.24 6.72 -3.55
N ARG A 36 6.99 6.61 -4.67
CA ARG A 36 8.46 6.51 -4.64
C ARG A 36 9.18 7.84 -4.51
N ASN A 37 8.54 8.96 -4.84
CA ASN A 37 9.25 10.24 -4.97
C ASN A 37 8.70 11.35 -4.06
N ALA A 38 7.47 11.26 -3.58
CA ALA A 38 6.84 12.33 -2.80
C ALA A 38 7.50 12.61 -1.44
N ASN A 39 8.21 11.63 -0.87
CA ASN A 39 8.93 11.76 0.40
C ASN A 39 10.46 11.80 0.21
N LYS A 40 10.96 11.91 -1.03
CA LYS A 40 12.41 12.01 -1.24
C LYS A 40 12.91 13.39 -0.85
N GLU A 41 13.93 13.43 0.01
CA GLU A 41 14.63 14.66 0.38
C GLU A 41 15.49 15.19 -0.77
N LYS A 42 16.12 14.26 -1.53
CA LYS A 42 16.95 14.63 -2.67
C LYS A 42 16.12 15.34 -3.73
N GLU A 43 16.48 16.58 -4.01
CA GLU A 43 15.90 17.38 -5.07
C GLU A 43 16.07 16.68 -6.43
N ILE A 44 14.95 16.54 -7.14
CA ILE A 44 14.92 16.03 -8.51
C ILE A 44 14.95 17.23 -9.43
N ARG A 45 16.00 17.40 -10.25
CA ARG A 45 16.09 18.54 -11.18
C ARG A 45 15.36 18.29 -12.49
N CYS A 46 14.82 19.34 -13.08
CA CYS A 46 14.29 19.27 -14.43
C CYS A 46 15.45 19.24 -15.43
N PRO A 47 15.48 18.33 -16.41
CA PRO A 47 16.49 18.32 -17.47
C PRO A 47 16.16 19.28 -18.63
N PHE A 48 15.07 20.04 -18.51
CA PHE A 48 14.56 20.96 -19.53
C PHE A 48 14.26 22.34 -18.88
N ASN A 49 13.18 23.01 -19.28
CA ASN A 49 12.81 24.36 -18.83
C ASN A 49 11.73 24.39 -17.72
N GLU A 50 11.53 23.31 -16.97
CA GLU A 50 10.46 23.19 -15.94
C GLU A 50 9.01 23.32 -16.44
N GLN A 51 8.77 23.41 -17.76
CA GLN A 51 7.44 23.51 -18.36
C GLN A 51 7.05 22.25 -19.14
N CYS A 52 7.56 21.08 -18.71
CA CYS A 52 7.34 19.83 -19.45
C CYS A 52 5.88 19.40 -19.44
N ASP A 53 5.34 19.14 -20.63
CA ASP A 53 4.06 18.46 -20.78
C ASP A 53 4.16 17.02 -20.32
N ILE A 54 3.21 16.61 -19.47
CA ILE A 54 3.15 15.27 -18.92
C ILE A 54 1.94 14.53 -19.51
N ASN A 55 2.23 13.58 -20.40
CA ASN A 55 1.27 12.67 -21.02
C ASN A 55 1.77 11.20 -20.98
N THR A 56 1.06 10.26 -21.61
CA THR A 56 1.41 8.83 -21.61
C THR A 56 2.80 8.53 -22.17
N VAL A 57 3.24 9.32 -23.15
CA VAL A 57 4.54 9.20 -23.83
C VAL A 57 5.64 9.91 -23.04
N SER A 58 5.41 11.18 -22.67
CA SER A 58 6.42 12.07 -22.12
C SER A 58 6.64 11.95 -20.60
N ARG A 59 5.73 11.32 -19.86
CA ARG A 59 5.81 11.19 -18.38
C ARG A 59 7.08 10.49 -17.86
N ARG A 60 7.93 9.93 -18.71
CA ARG A 60 9.20 9.31 -18.33
C ARG A 60 10.39 10.25 -18.46
N PHE A 61 10.27 11.34 -19.24
CA PHE A 61 11.39 12.20 -19.59
C PHE A 61 11.75 13.21 -18.49
N CYS A 62 10.77 13.65 -17.70
CA CYS A 62 11.03 14.59 -16.60
C CYS A 62 10.35 14.14 -15.30
N GLN A 63 11.14 13.66 -14.34
CA GLN A 63 10.65 13.27 -13.03
C GLN A 63 10.19 14.49 -12.21
N ARG A 64 10.93 15.61 -12.28
CA ARG A 64 10.62 16.84 -11.55
C ARG A 64 9.23 17.40 -11.91
N CYS A 65 8.97 17.63 -13.19
CA CYS A 65 7.68 18.15 -13.66
C CYS A 65 6.53 17.15 -13.45
N ARG A 66 6.80 15.85 -13.57
CA ARG A 66 5.79 14.82 -13.23
C ARG A 66 5.40 14.87 -11.77
N LEU A 67 6.39 14.97 -10.86
CA LEU A 67 6.14 15.06 -9.42
C LEU A 67 5.43 16.36 -9.06
N GLN A 68 5.86 17.48 -9.64
CA GLN A 68 5.17 18.77 -9.48
C GLN A 68 3.70 18.68 -9.92
N LYS A 69 3.44 18.06 -11.07
CA LYS A 69 2.06 17.87 -11.56
C LYS A 69 1.26 16.95 -10.64
N CYS A 70 1.84 15.90 -10.07
CA CYS A 70 1.19 15.05 -9.06
C CYS A 70 0.68 15.89 -7.87
N PHE A 71 1.53 16.74 -7.29
CA PHE A 71 1.11 17.63 -6.20
C PHE A 71 0.09 18.66 -6.66
N ARG A 72 0.30 19.29 -7.82
CA ARG A 72 -0.61 20.29 -8.40
C ARG A 72 -2.03 19.76 -8.63
N VAL A 73 -2.18 18.47 -8.96
CA VAL A 73 -3.51 17.85 -9.10
C VAL A 73 -4.11 17.36 -7.78
N GLY A 74 -3.43 17.58 -6.64
CA GLY A 74 -3.93 17.29 -5.30
C GLY A 74 -3.52 15.93 -4.74
N MET A 75 -2.47 15.28 -5.24
CA MET A 75 -1.99 14.03 -4.64
C MET A 75 -1.40 14.28 -3.25
N LYS A 76 -1.92 13.55 -2.26
CA LYS A 76 -1.60 13.72 -0.84
C LYS A 76 -0.46 12.80 -0.39
N LYS A 77 0.71 13.35 -0.03
CA LYS A 77 1.86 12.57 0.44
C LYS A 77 1.64 12.00 1.84
N GLU A 78 0.79 12.65 2.63
CA GLU A 78 0.36 12.20 3.96
C GLU A 78 -0.39 10.86 3.94
N TRP A 79 -0.88 10.42 2.77
CA TRP A 79 -1.50 9.09 2.59
C TRP A 79 -0.47 8.00 2.23
N ILE A 80 0.80 8.36 2.13
CA ILE A 80 1.91 7.42 2.00
C ILE A 80 2.32 7.03 3.43
N MET A 81 2.29 5.72 3.72
CA MET A 81 2.76 5.17 5.00
C MET A 81 4.14 5.73 5.35
N SER A 82 4.28 6.27 6.56
CA SER A 82 5.51 6.85 7.08
C SER A 82 6.61 5.80 7.23
N ASP A 83 7.86 6.24 7.39
CA ASP A 83 8.98 5.32 7.52
C ASP A 83 8.97 4.60 8.88
N GLU A 84 8.45 5.25 9.92
CA GLU A 84 8.20 4.67 11.25
C GLU A 84 7.17 3.54 11.14
N ALA A 85 6.01 3.81 10.55
CA ALA A 85 4.95 2.80 10.36
C ALA A 85 5.41 1.62 9.47
N ARG A 86 6.32 1.87 8.52
CA ARG A 86 6.94 0.79 7.73
C ARG A 86 7.88 -0.06 8.58
N LEU A 87 8.66 0.56 9.47
CA LEU A 87 9.58 -0.14 10.35
C LEU A 87 8.82 -1.01 11.35
N GLU A 88 7.81 -0.46 12.01
CA GLU A 88 6.91 -1.19 12.92
C GLU A 88 6.26 -2.38 12.21
N LYS A 89 5.74 -2.17 10.99
CA LYS A 89 5.17 -3.26 10.20
C LYS A 89 6.19 -4.34 9.88
N LYS A 90 7.44 -3.98 9.58
CA LYS A 90 8.52 -4.95 9.34
C LYS A 90 8.84 -5.74 10.59
N GLN A 91 8.95 -5.09 11.75
CA GLN A 91 9.18 -5.74 13.05
C GLN A 91 8.07 -6.72 13.37
N ARG A 92 6.80 -6.29 13.28
CA ARG A 92 5.64 -7.17 13.51
C ARG A 92 5.62 -8.38 12.57
N ILE A 93 5.97 -8.20 11.29
CA ILE A 93 6.06 -9.32 10.34
C ILE A 93 7.17 -10.29 10.75
N GLN A 94 8.31 -9.79 11.23
CA GLN A 94 9.42 -10.61 11.67
C GLN A 94 9.07 -11.40 12.94
N GLU A 95 8.53 -10.75 13.96
CA GLU A 95 8.06 -11.38 15.20
C GLU A 95 7.01 -12.47 14.92
N ASN A 96 6.07 -12.20 14.01
CA ASN A 96 5.06 -13.19 13.61
C ASN A 96 5.67 -14.39 12.87
N ARG A 97 6.74 -14.18 12.10
CA ARG A 97 7.47 -15.29 11.46
C ARG A 97 8.19 -16.14 12.49
N GLU A 98 8.87 -15.51 13.44
CA GLU A 98 9.57 -16.20 14.53
C GLU A 98 8.60 -16.99 15.41
N ARG A 99 7.47 -16.39 15.79
CA ARG A 99 6.40 -17.07 16.53
C ARG A 99 5.87 -18.29 15.78
N ARG A 100 5.66 -18.17 14.46
CA ARG A 100 5.20 -19.29 13.62
C ARG A 100 6.25 -20.38 13.49
N ALA A 101 7.53 -20.02 13.40
CA ALA A 101 8.63 -20.99 13.36
C ALA A 101 8.76 -21.74 14.69
N ALA A 102 8.70 -21.02 15.83
CA ALA A 102 8.73 -21.62 17.16
C ALA A 102 7.54 -22.55 17.39
N ALA A 103 6.33 -22.13 17.01
CA ALA A 103 5.13 -22.98 17.11
C ALA A 103 5.25 -24.24 16.24
N ALA A 104 5.77 -24.11 15.00
CA ALA A 104 6.00 -25.26 14.13
C ALA A 104 7.04 -26.23 14.72
N ALA A 105 8.12 -25.71 15.30
CA ALA A 105 9.13 -26.52 15.98
C ALA A 105 8.56 -27.25 17.20
N ALA A 106 7.79 -26.56 18.06
CA ALA A 106 7.16 -27.17 19.21
C ALA A 106 6.19 -28.31 18.81
N VAL A 107 5.38 -28.11 17.77
CA VAL A 107 4.50 -29.15 17.22
C VAL A 107 5.30 -30.34 16.68
N ALA A 108 6.40 -30.09 15.97
CA ALA A 108 7.28 -31.14 15.47
C ALA A 108 7.89 -31.97 16.62
N SER A 109 8.34 -31.31 17.69
CA SER A 109 8.87 -31.97 18.89
C SER A 109 7.83 -32.85 19.59
N VAL A 110 6.59 -32.37 19.74
CA VAL A 110 5.49 -33.17 20.32
C VAL A 110 5.17 -34.40 19.47
N ASN A 111 5.09 -34.23 18.15
CA ASN A 111 4.81 -35.35 17.24
C ASN A 111 5.93 -36.42 17.27
N ALA A 112 7.18 -35.99 17.37
CA ALA A 112 8.32 -36.90 17.52
C ALA A 112 8.26 -37.67 18.85
N ALA A 113 7.93 -37.00 19.96
CA ALA A 113 7.80 -37.62 21.27
C ALA A 113 6.65 -38.64 21.34
N LEU A 114 5.54 -38.38 20.63
CA LEU A 114 4.39 -39.28 20.57
C LEU A 114 4.54 -40.42 19.55
N GLY A 115 5.67 -40.49 18.82
CA GLY A 115 5.88 -41.52 17.79
C GLY A 115 4.91 -41.43 16.61
N LEU A 116 4.24 -40.28 16.42
CA LEU A 116 3.28 -40.04 15.33
C LEU A 116 4.05 -39.72 14.03
N GLY A 117 4.71 -40.75 13.50
CA GLY A 117 5.42 -40.72 12.23
C GLY A 117 4.46 -40.83 11.04
N GLY A 118 3.84 -39.71 10.66
CA GLY A 118 3.35 -39.48 9.30
C GLY A 118 1.86 -39.72 9.02
N GLN A 119 1.13 -38.64 8.74
CA GLN A 119 0.38 -38.47 7.49
C GLN A 119 -0.02 -37.01 7.29
N MET A 120 0.14 -36.53 6.06
CA MET A 120 -0.14 -35.16 5.66
C MET A 120 -1.64 -34.87 5.67
N GLY A 121 -2.00 -33.65 6.08
CA GLY A 121 -3.25 -33.00 5.70
C GLY A 121 -4.02 -32.37 6.86
N GLY A 122 -3.93 -31.05 6.99
CA GLY A 122 -5.03 -30.27 7.61
C GLY A 122 -4.78 -29.60 8.96
N SER A 123 -3.71 -28.82 9.14
CA SER A 123 -3.63 -27.84 10.25
C SER A 123 -4.02 -26.43 9.80
N ALA A 124 -5.19 -26.28 9.18
CA ALA A 124 -5.72 -24.98 8.75
C ALA A 124 -6.68 -24.34 9.77
N THR A 125 -7.03 -25.04 10.86
CA THR A 125 -8.14 -24.60 11.74
C THR A 125 -7.68 -23.75 12.92
N ILE A 126 -6.48 -23.99 13.47
CA ILE A 126 -5.98 -23.27 14.67
C ILE A 126 -5.41 -21.87 14.33
N LEU A 127 -4.96 -21.64 13.08
CA LEU A 127 -4.44 -20.34 12.63
C LEU A 127 -5.51 -19.29 12.31
N LYS A 128 -6.80 -19.67 12.20
CA LYS A 128 -7.87 -18.76 11.78
C LYS A 128 -8.27 -17.75 12.86
N HIS A 129 -8.30 -18.16 14.12
CA HIS A 129 -8.73 -17.30 15.23
C HIS A 129 -7.79 -16.11 15.50
N SER A 130 -6.47 -16.28 15.36
CA SER A 130 -5.52 -15.18 15.58
C SER A 130 -5.57 -14.14 14.46
N THR A 131 -5.91 -14.55 13.24
CA THR A 131 -6.02 -13.64 12.10
C THR A 131 -7.32 -12.84 12.05
N GLU A 132 -8.37 -13.30 12.75
CA GLU A 132 -9.67 -12.60 12.82
C GLU A 132 -9.61 -11.40 13.78
N MET A 133 -8.87 -11.49 14.88
CA MET A 133 -8.66 -10.36 15.80
C MET A 133 -7.83 -9.23 15.17
N ASP A 134 -6.74 -9.54 14.48
CA ASP A 134 -5.91 -8.53 13.78
C ASP A 134 -6.68 -7.83 12.64
N GLN A 135 -7.62 -8.53 12.00
CA GLN A 135 -8.47 -7.95 10.95
C GLN A 135 -9.55 -7.04 11.53
N GLN A 136 -10.10 -7.35 12.70
CA GLN A 136 -11.06 -6.48 13.39
C GLN A 136 -10.40 -5.17 13.85
N GLU A 137 -9.19 -5.21 14.39
CA GLU A 137 -8.47 -4.00 14.82
C GLU A 137 -8.09 -3.09 13.64
N LEU A 138 -7.66 -3.69 12.52
CA LEU A 138 -7.38 -2.95 11.28
C LEU A 138 -8.67 -2.38 10.64
N ALA A 139 -9.81 -3.07 10.75
CA ALA A 139 -11.10 -2.60 10.26
C ALA A 139 -11.69 -1.47 11.13
N LEU A 140 -11.54 -1.56 12.45
CA LEU A 140 -11.92 -0.51 13.41
C LEU A 140 -11.10 0.77 13.19
N THR A 141 -9.77 0.63 13.02
CA THR A 141 -8.88 1.74 12.72
C THR A 141 -9.20 2.40 11.36
N GLN A 142 -9.59 1.60 10.35
CA GLN A 142 -10.07 2.11 9.05
C GLN A 142 -11.46 2.78 9.12
N GLN A 143 -12.35 2.34 10.02
CA GLN A 143 -13.65 2.97 10.23
C GLN A 143 -13.53 4.30 10.99
N GLN A 144 -12.64 4.37 11.99
CA GLN A 144 -12.38 5.59 12.76
C GLN A 144 -11.81 6.70 11.87
N THR A 145 -10.81 6.37 11.03
CA THR A 145 -10.25 7.32 10.05
C THR A 145 -11.28 7.81 9.01
N ARG A 146 -12.23 6.97 8.58
CA ARG A 146 -13.33 7.40 7.68
C ARG A 146 -14.36 8.32 8.34
N LYS A 147 -14.60 8.18 9.65
CA LYS A 147 -15.53 9.04 10.40
C LYS A 147 -14.96 10.44 10.59
N SER A 148 -13.66 10.57 10.86
CA SER A 148 -12.99 11.88 10.96
C SER A 148 -12.95 12.63 9.63
N ILE A 149 -12.78 11.95 8.49
CA ILE A 149 -12.76 12.61 7.17
C ILE A 149 -14.13 13.17 6.74
N LYS A 150 -15.24 12.62 7.25
CA LYS A 150 -16.60 13.10 6.90
C LYS A 150 -17.04 14.36 7.67
N GLN A 151 -16.30 14.78 8.70
CA GLN A 151 -16.64 15.94 9.52
C GLN A 151 -15.91 17.23 9.11
N GLU A 152 -14.96 17.16 8.17
CA GLU A 152 -14.20 18.32 7.65
C GLU A 152 -14.54 18.67 6.19
N GLN A 153 -15.79 18.50 5.77
CA GLN A 153 -16.30 19.14 4.55
C GLN A 153 -17.07 20.42 4.93
N PRO A 154 -16.51 21.62 4.73
CA PRO A 154 -17.35 22.81 4.67
C PRO A 154 -18.26 22.70 3.43
N LEU A 155 -19.56 22.88 3.65
CA LEU A 155 -20.52 23.16 2.57
C LEU A 155 -20.08 24.44 1.86
N LEU A 156 -19.56 24.30 0.64
CA LEU A 156 -19.57 25.30 -0.43
C LEU A 156 -19.43 24.58 -1.77
#